data_AF-G5RUR8-F1
#
_entry.id   AF-G5RUR8-F1
#
_cell.length_a   1.000
_cell.length_b   1.000
_cell.length_c   1.000
_cell.angle_alpha   90.00
_cell.angle_beta   90.00
_cell.angle_gamma   90.00
#
_symmetry.space_group_name_H-M   'P 1'
#
loop_
_entity.id
_entity.type
_entity.pdbx_description
1 polymer ?
#
loop_
_entity_poly.entity_id
_entity_poly.type
_entity_poly.pdbx_seq_one_letter_code
_entity_poly.pdbx_strand_id
1 'polypeptide(L)' 'EVRDAALIAAQKVEHYEIASYGTLATLAEQLGYSKALKLLKETLDEEKQTDLKLTDLAVSNVNKSAERKSK' A
#
# COMPACT_ATOMS: atom_id res chain seq x y z
N GLU A 1 19.03 0.41 -7.37
CA GLU A 1 18.54 1.53 -8.21
C GLU A 1 17.28 1.19 -9.00
N VAL A 2 17.30 0.38 -10.07
CA VAL A 2 16.06 0.04 -10.85
C VAL A 2 14.99 -0.64 -9.98
N ARG A 3 15.40 -1.59 -9.14
CA ARG A 3 14.50 -2.29 -8.21
C ARG A 3 13.91 -1.37 -7.12
N ASP A 4 14.70 -0.41 -6.62
CA ASP A 4 14.25 0.53 -5.59
C ASP A 4 13.29 1.57 -6.18
N ALA A 5 13.56 2.03 -7.39
CA ALA A 5 12.63 2.88 -8.14
C ALA A 5 11.30 2.16 -8.41
N ALA A 6 11.33 0.87 -8.74
CA ALA A 6 10.12 0.05 -8.91
C ALA A 6 9.32 -0.10 -7.59
N LEU A 7 10.00 -0.30 -6.44
CA LEU A 7 9.35 -0.35 -5.14
C LEU A 7 8.68 0.99 -4.78
N ILE A 8 9.38 2.11 -4.99
CA ILE A 8 8.81 3.45 -4.75
C ILE A 8 7.61 3.72 -5.67
N ALA A 9 7.68 3.29 -6.93
CA ALA A 9 6.56 3.43 -7.86
C ALA A 9 5.35 2.59 -7.40
N ALA A 10 5.57 1.36 -6.94
CA ALA A 10 4.52 0.51 -6.40
C ALA A 10 3.85 1.14 -5.18
N GLN A 11 4.63 1.62 -4.20
CA GLN A 11 4.06 2.26 -2.99
C GLN A 11 3.21 3.50 -3.32
N LYS A 12 3.58 4.27 -4.35
CA LYS A 12 2.76 5.40 -4.81
C LYS A 12 1.40 4.96 -5.35
N VAL A 13 1.35 3.81 -6.03
CA VAL A 13 0.10 3.24 -6.52
C VAL A 13 -0.76 2.80 -5.33
N GLU A 14 -0.18 2.08 -4.37
CA GLU A 14 -0.90 1.66 -3.15
C GLU A 14 -1.49 2.87 -2.40
N HIS A 15 -0.74 3.97 -2.26
CA HIS A 15 -1.23 5.16 -1.56
C HIS A 15 -2.40 5.83 -2.29
N TYR A 16 -2.38 5.82 -3.64
CA TYR A 16 -3.49 6.29 -4.44
C TYR A 16 -4.74 5.40 -4.25
N GLU A 17 -4.56 4.09 -4.21
CA GLU A 17 -5.65 3.12 -4.02
C GLU A 17 -6.22 3.21 -2.61
N ILE A 18 -5.39 3.31 -1.57
CA ILE A 18 -5.83 3.51 -0.18
C ILE A 18 -6.69 4.78 -0.06
N ALA A 19 -6.26 5.89 -0.65
CA ALA A 19 -7.03 7.14 -0.65
C ALA A 19 -8.37 6.99 -1.40
N SER A 20 -8.34 6.27 -2.53
CA SER A 20 -9.52 6.03 -3.37
C SER A 20 -10.55 5.14 -2.67
N TYR A 21 -10.13 3.98 -2.17
CA TYR A 21 -11.01 3.05 -1.45
C TYR A 21 -11.51 3.60 -0.12
N GLY A 22 -10.69 4.38 0.61
CA GLY A 22 -11.15 5.09 1.80
C GLY A 22 -12.29 6.07 1.51
N THR A 23 -12.16 6.83 0.42
CA THR A 23 -13.21 7.75 -0.05
C THR A 23 -14.46 7.00 -0.47
N LEU A 24 -14.32 5.95 -1.30
CA LEU A 24 -15.44 5.16 -1.78
C LEU A 24 -16.18 4.45 -0.64
N ALA A 25 -15.47 3.89 0.34
CA ALA A 25 -16.08 3.27 1.51
C ALA A 25 -16.90 4.29 2.30
N THR A 26 -16.36 5.49 2.54
CA THR A 26 -17.08 6.57 3.23
C THR A 26 -18.37 6.95 2.48
N LEU A 27 -18.31 7.08 1.16
CA LEU A 27 -19.48 7.37 0.33
C LEU A 27 -20.50 6.24 0.36
N ALA A 28 -20.05 4.97 0.29
CA ALA A 28 -20.92 3.81 0.37
C ALA A 28 -21.64 3.72 1.72
N GLU A 29 -20.99 4.11 2.82
CA GLU A 29 -21.60 4.21 4.15
C GLU A 29 -22.67 5.29 4.19
N GLN A 30 -22.38 6.50 3.67
CA GLN A 30 -23.33 7.60 3.60
C GLN A 30 -24.57 7.28 2.75
N LEU A 31 -24.40 6.52 1.66
CA LEU A 31 -25.48 6.12 0.76
C LEU A 31 -26.22 4.85 1.20
N GLY A 32 -25.81 4.22 2.31
CA GLY A 32 -26.44 3.00 2.83
C GLY A 32 -26.15 1.73 2.01
N TYR A 33 -25.10 1.73 1.19
CA TYR A 33 -24.71 0.58 0.36
C TYR A 33 -23.86 -0.42 1.14
N SER A 34 -24.47 -1.12 2.11
CA SER A 34 -23.76 -1.98 3.07
C SER A 34 -22.93 -3.10 2.42
N LYS A 35 -23.41 -3.68 1.31
CA LYS A 35 -22.64 -4.71 0.57
C LYS A 35 -21.39 -4.12 -0.09
N ALA A 36 -21.52 -2.95 -0.70
CA ALA A 36 -20.39 -2.25 -1.32
C ALA A 36 -19.39 -1.79 -0.25
N LEU A 37 -19.87 -1.22 0.86
CA LEU A 37 -19.05 -0.82 2.01
C LEU A 37 -18.17 -1.97 2.51
N LYS A 38 -18.74 -3.18 2.66
CA LYS A 38 -17.99 -4.35 3.09
C LYS A 38 -16.85 -4.67 2.13
N LEU A 39 -17.15 -4.79 0.84
CA LEU A 39 -16.15 -5.12 -0.19
C LEU A 39 -15.06 -4.04 -0.29
N LEU A 40 -15.45 -2.76 -0.26
CA LEU A 40 -14.51 -1.64 -0.31
C LEU A 40 -13.59 -1.60 0.92
N LYS A 41 -14.10 -1.97 2.10
CA LYS A 41 -13.27 -2.09 3.32
C LYS A 41 -12.34 -3.30 3.27
N GLU A 42 -12.77 -4.41 2.69
CA GLU A 42 -11.91 -5.58 2.45
C GLU A 42 -10.74 -5.21 1.52
N THR A 43 -11.01 -4.61 0.37
CA THR A 43 -9.95 -4.16 -0.55
C THR A 43 -9.05 -3.09 0.08
N LEU A 44 -9.62 -2.12 0.80
CA LEU A 44 -8.82 -1.12 1.53
C LEU A 44 -7.85 -1.74 2.53
N ASP A 45 -8.23 -2.83 3.20
CA ASP A 45 -7.33 -3.53 4.12
C ASP A 45 -6.23 -4.27 3.35
N GLU A 46 -6.57 -4.92 2.24
CA GLU A 46 -5.60 -5.59 1.35
C GLU A 46 -4.52 -4.61 0.85
N GLU A 47 -4.89 -3.43 0.36
CA GLU A 47 -3.90 -2.44 -0.13
C GLU A 47 -3.01 -1.91 1.00
N LYS A 48 -3.58 -1.71 2.21
CA LYS A 48 -2.76 -1.35 3.38
C LYS A 48 -1.75 -2.44 3.74
N GLN A 49 -2.16 -3.71 3.67
CA GLN A 49 -1.23 -4.82 3.91
C GLN A 49 -0.16 -4.93 2.81
N THR A 50 -0.51 -4.62 1.56
CA THR A 50 0.45 -4.57 0.45
C THR A 50 1.47 -3.45 0.63
N ASP A 51 1.04 -2.24 0.98
CA ASP A 51 1.96 -1.11 1.27
C ASP A 51 2.92 -1.42 2.43
N LEU A 52 2.44 -2.07 3.50
CA LEU A 52 3.28 -2.53 4.60
C LEU A 52 4.35 -3.52 4.13
N LYS A 53 3.96 -4.51 3.32
CA LYS A 53 4.92 -5.48 2.75
C LYS A 53 5.94 -4.81 1.83
N LEU A 54 5.52 -3.82 1.02
CA LEU A 54 6.43 -3.04 0.20
C LEU A 54 7.42 -2.22 1.05
N THR A 55 6.95 -1.66 2.16
CA THR A 55 7.79 -0.96 3.14
C THR A 55 8.83 -1.89 3.75
N ASP A 56 8.43 -3.08 4.19
CA ASP A 56 9.34 -4.09 4.75
C ASP A 56 10.39 -4.53 3.73
N LEU A 57 9.99 -4.73 2.47
CA LEU A 57 10.90 -5.04 1.38
C LEU A 57 11.91 -3.92 1.13
N ALA A 58 11.46 -2.65 1.15
CA ALA A 58 12.32 -1.49 0.99
C ALA A 58 13.35 -1.39 2.14
N VAL A 59 12.90 -1.51 3.40
CA VAL A 59 13.78 -1.46 4.59
C VAL A 59 14.80 -2.61 4.57
N SER A 60 14.36 -3.84 4.27
CA SER A 60 15.26 -4.99 4.15
C SER A 60 16.33 -4.78 3.07
N ASN A 61 15.96 -4.15 1.95
CA ASN A 61 16.89 -3.88 0.86
C ASN A 61 17.92 -2.79 1.23
N VAL A 62 17.50 -1.76 1.96
CA VAL A 62 18.39 -0.73 2.53
C VAL A 62 19.40 -1.35 3.48
N ASN A 63 18.95 -2.20 4.41
CA ASN A 63 19.84 -2.86 5.38
C ASN A 63 20.90 -3.74 4.69
N LYS A 64 20.50 -4.55 3.69
CA LYS A 64 21.44 -5.35 2.88
C LYS A 64 22.45 -4.50 2.11
N SER A 65 22.04 -3.32 1.65
CA SER A 65 22.92 -2.39 0.93
C SER A 65 23.90 -1.69 1.88
N ALA A 66 23.47 -1.37 3.10
CA ALA A 66 24.31 -0.80 4.15
C ALA A 66 25.40 -1.79 4.61
N GLU A 67 25.03 -3.05 4.86
CA GLU A 67 25.99 -4.11 5.24
C GLU A 67 27.09 -4.31 4.18
N ARG A 68 26.75 -4.25 2.89
CA ARG A 68 27.72 -4.40 1.79
C ARG A 68 28.68 -3.21 1.68
N LYS A 69 28.26 -1.99 2.05
CA LYS A 69 29.11 -0.80 2.00
C LYS A 69 30.04 -0.67 3.22
N SER A 70 29.78 -1.44 4.28
CA SER A 70 30.57 -1.43 5.52
C SER A 70 31.71 -2.47 5.53
N LYS A 71 31.90 -3.23 4.46
CA LYS A 71 33.00 -4.17 4.23
C LYS A 71 33.90 -3.67 3.11
#